data_AF-A0A3B9P4Q0-F1
#
_entry.id   AF-A0A3B9P4Q0-F1
#
_cell.length_a   1.000
_cell.length_b   1.000
_cell.length_c   1.000
_cell.angle_alpha   90.00
_cell.angle_beta   90.00
_cell.angle_gamma   90.00
#
_symmetry.space_group_name_H-M   'P 1'
#
loop_
_entity.id
_entity.type
_entity.pdbx_description
1 polymer ?
#
loop_
_entity_poly.entity_id
_entity_poly.type
_entity_poly.pdbx_seq_one_letter_code
_entity_poly.pdbx_strand_id
1 'polypeptide(L)'
;MSSVFDHAKALYDSLKSGQTISPIRDDINNDISTAYAIQQELVELRMKDGERIVGKKIGLTSPAVQQQLGVDQPDYGILFHTMDRSATGTISMGELMQPKVEGELAFVLGADLTNADLTLDELKAAIAEVRASIEVVGSRIEGWNIRISDTIADNAS
;
A
#
# COMPACT_ATOMS: atom_id res chain seq x y z
N MET A 1 0.66 -13.26 21.66
CA MET A 1 1.31 -12.45 20.61
C MET A 1 1.31 -13.28 19.36
N SER A 2 0.55 -12.85 18.36
CA SER A 2 0.58 -13.46 17.02
C SER A 2 1.92 -13.13 16.37
N SER A 3 2.43 -14.00 15.49
CA SER A 3 3.64 -13.68 14.74
C SER A 3 3.34 -12.71 13.59
N VAL A 4 4.37 -12.03 13.08
CA VAL A 4 4.30 -11.20 11.85
C VAL A 4 3.66 -11.97 10.70
N PHE A 5 4.05 -13.23 10.53
CA PHE A 5 3.53 -14.10 9.48
C PHE A 5 2.04 -14.38 9.63
N ASP A 6 1.53 -14.57 10.85
CA ASP A 6 0.11 -14.84 11.08
C ASP A 6 -0.77 -13.66 10.65
N HIS A 7 -0.35 -12.43 10.96
CA HIS A 7 -1.06 -11.22 10.52
C HIS A 7 -0.99 -11.04 9.00
N ALA A 8 0.18 -11.27 8.39
CA ALA A 8 0.34 -11.21 6.95
C ALA A 8 -0.55 -12.25 6.25
N LYS A 9 -0.62 -13.47 6.79
CA LYS A 9 -1.48 -14.53 6.28
C LYS A 9 -2.96 -14.20 6.43
N ALA A 10 -3.38 -13.58 7.54
CA ALA A 10 -4.75 -13.13 7.75
C ALA A 10 -5.17 -12.05 6.74
N LEU A 11 -4.31 -11.06 6.49
CA LEU A 11 -4.53 -10.04 5.46
C LEU A 11 -4.57 -10.64 4.05
N TYR A 12 -3.69 -11.60 3.79
CA TYR A 12 -3.68 -12.33 2.52
C TYR A 12 -4.97 -13.13 2.31
N ASP A 13 -5.44 -13.87 3.31
CA ASP A 13 -6.70 -14.62 3.23
C ASP A 13 -7.92 -13.70 3.12
N SER A 14 -7.87 -12.55 3.79
CA SER A 14 -8.87 -11.48 3.66
C SER A 14 -8.96 -10.98 2.22
N LEU A 15 -7.82 -10.70 1.58
CA LEU A 15 -7.75 -10.29 0.18
C LEU A 15 -8.33 -11.34 -0.77
N LYS A 16 -8.08 -12.64 -0.52
CA LYS A 16 -8.57 -13.73 -1.38
C LYS A 16 -10.06 -14.03 -1.18
N SER A 17 -10.56 -13.85 0.04
CA SER A 17 -11.95 -14.19 0.41
C SER A 17 -12.92 -13.00 0.30
N GLY A 18 -12.42 -11.77 0.26
CA GLY A 18 -13.23 -10.56 0.35
C GLY A 18 -13.85 -10.31 1.72
N GLN A 19 -13.44 -11.05 2.75
CA GLN A 19 -13.91 -10.88 4.14
C GLN A 19 -12.93 -10.04 4.94
N THR A 20 -13.39 -8.97 5.56
CA THR A 20 -12.55 -8.10 6.38
C THR A 20 -12.14 -8.78 7.69
N ILE A 21 -11.02 -8.35 8.25
CA ILE A 21 -10.54 -8.75 9.58
C ILE A 21 -10.63 -7.59 10.57
N SER A 22 -10.58 -7.90 11.86
CA SER A 22 -10.45 -6.87 12.90
C SER A 22 -9.09 -6.17 12.83
N PRO A 23 -8.98 -4.95 13.37
CA PRO A 23 -7.73 -4.20 13.38
C PRO A 23 -6.60 -4.97 14.08
N ILE A 24 -5.38 -4.86 13.54
CA ILE A 24 -4.21 -5.61 14.05
C ILE A 24 -3.33 -4.76 14.98
N ARG A 25 -3.50 -3.44 14.97
CA ARG A 25 -2.69 -2.48 15.74
C ARG A 25 -2.50 -2.85 17.21
N ASP A 26 -3.52 -3.39 17.88
CA ASP A 26 -3.42 -3.68 19.32
C ASP A 26 -2.50 -4.88 19.57
N ASP A 27 -2.48 -5.86 18.66
CA ASP A 27 -1.62 -7.05 18.75
C ASP A 27 -0.14 -6.72 18.54
N ILE A 28 0.14 -5.66 17.79
CA ILE A 28 1.50 -5.19 17.48
C ILE A 28 1.88 -3.91 18.22
N ASN A 29 1.10 -3.48 19.22
CA ASN A 29 1.28 -2.22 19.95
C ASN A 29 1.41 -0.98 19.04
N ASN A 30 0.74 -1.00 17.89
CA ASN A 30 0.78 0.02 16.84
C ASN A 30 2.21 0.32 16.34
N ASP A 31 3.13 -0.65 16.42
CA ASP A 31 4.52 -0.49 16.01
C ASP A 31 4.67 -0.45 14.49
N ILE A 32 5.25 0.64 13.98
CA ILE A 32 5.43 0.89 12.54
C ILE A 32 6.41 -0.12 11.92
N SER A 33 7.47 -0.47 12.64
CA SER A 33 8.48 -1.42 12.12
C SER A 33 7.88 -2.81 11.91
N THR A 34 7.08 -3.27 12.88
CA THR A 34 6.33 -4.52 12.81
C THR A 34 5.28 -4.48 11.69
N ALA A 35 4.59 -3.35 11.51
CA ALA A 35 3.64 -3.19 10.40
C ALA A 35 4.30 -3.34 9.03
N TYR A 36 5.48 -2.76 8.81
CA TYR A 36 6.24 -2.94 7.57
C TYR A 36 6.76 -4.39 7.40
N ALA A 37 7.13 -5.06 8.49
CA ALA A 37 7.47 -6.49 8.43
C ALA A 37 6.25 -7.34 7.99
N ILE A 38 5.05 -7.01 8.47
CA ILE A 38 3.81 -7.66 8.03
C ILE A 38 3.53 -7.38 6.56
N GLN A 39 3.70 -6.13 6.10
CA GLN A 39 3.57 -5.76 4.70
C GLN A 39 4.53 -6.57 3.83
N GLN A 40 5.79 -6.73 4.25
CA GLN A 40 6.79 -7.50 3.52
C GLN A 40 6.36 -8.97 3.35
N GLU A 41 5.93 -9.63 4.44
CA GLU A 41 5.45 -11.01 4.38
C GLU A 41 4.18 -11.15 3.50
N LEU A 42 3.26 -10.19 3.56
CA LEU A 42 2.08 -10.13 2.69
C LEU A 42 2.49 -10.02 1.21
N VAL A 43 3.47 -9.18 0.91
CA VAL A 43 4.02 -9.01 -0.44
C VAL A 43 4.66 -10.30 -0.93
N GLU A 44 5.42 -10.99 -0.08
CA GLU A 44 6.02 -12.29 -0.41
C GLU A 44 4.97 -13.36 -0.71
N LEU A 45 3.88 -13.41 0.06
CA LEU A 45 2.75 -14.33 -0.20
C LEU A 45 2.12 -14.06 -1.57
N ARG A 46 1.87 -12.78 -1.91
CA ARG A 46 1.32 -12.41 -3.23
C ARG A 46 2.29 -12.74 -4.37
N MET A 47 3.59 -12.54 -4.18
CA MET A 47 4.60 -12.92 -5.18
C MET A 47 4.68 -14.44 -5.38
N LYS A 48 4.55 -15.23 -4.31
CA LYS A 48 4.49 -16.71 -4.39
C LYS A 48 3.26 -17.18 -5.17
N ASP A 49 2.18 -16.40 -5.17
CA ASP A 49 0.97 -16.62 -5.97
C ASP A 49 1.10 -16.14 -7.44
N GLY A 50 2.30 -15.71 -7.86
CA GLY A 50 2.61 -15.32 -9.23
C GLY A 50 2.43 -13.83 -9.51
N GLU A 51 2.11 -13.02 -8.51
CA GLU A 51 2.06 -11.57 -8.68
C GLU A 51 3.47 -10.98 -8.86
N ARG A 52 3.55 -9.84 -9.55
CA ARG A 52 4.81 -9.16 -9.83
C ARG A 52 4.71 -7.71 -9.41
N ILE A 53 5.71 -7.23 -8.68
CA ILE A 53 5.84 -5.83 -8.31
C ILE A 53 6.09 -5.00 -9.58
N VAL A 54 5.36 -3.89 -9.71
CA VAL A 54 5.47 -2.95 -10.83
C VAL A 54 5.68 -1.50 -10.38
N GLY A 55 5.64 -1.25 -9.07
CA GLY A 55 5.89 0.09 -8.54
C GLY A 55 5.57 0.19 -7.05
N LYS A 56 5.50 1.43 -6.57
CA LYS A 56 5.10 1.79 -5.22
C LYS A 56 4.11 2.94 -5.27
N LYS A 57 3.22 3.01 -4.29
CA LYS A 57 2.40 4.18 -3.98
C LYS A 57 2.92 4.82 -2.69
N ILE A 58 2.72 6.13 -2.54
CA ILE A 58 3.10 6.88 -1.34
C ILE A 58 1.83 7.54 -0.79
N GLY A 59 1.38 7.11 0.38
CA GLY A 59 0.24 7.71 1.05
C GLY A 59 0.66 8.70 2.13
N LEU A 60 -0.34 9.31 2.78
CA LEU A 60 -0.13 10.27 3.88
C LEU A 60 0.83 11.41 3.50
N THR A 61 0.68 11.95 2.29
CA THR A 61 1.53 13.01 1.74
C THR A 61 1.14 14.42 2.20
N SER A 62 0.10 14.54 3.04
CA SER A 62 -0.36 15.80 3.63
C SER A 62 0.07 15.91 5.09
N PRO A 63 0.79 16.97 5.50
CA PRO A 63 1.12 17.21 6.91
C PRO A 63 -0.11 17.25 7.83
N ALA A 64 -1.25 17.73 7.33
CA ALA A 64 -2.50 17.76 8.10
C ALA A 64 -3.03 16.34 8.38
N VAL A 65 -2.97 15.45 7.38
CA VAL A 65 -3.40 14.06 7.52
C VAL A 65 -2.43 13.27 8.40
N GLN A 66 -1.12 13.53 8.26
CA GLN A 66 -0.08 12.96 9.12
C GLN A 66 -0.34 13.31 10.59
N GLN A 67 -0.57 14.60 10.91
CA GLN A 67 -0.90 15.04 12.26
C GLN A 67 -2.19 14.41 12.80
N GLN A 68 -3.24 14.29 11.96
CA GLN A 68 -4.49 13.65 12.35
C GLN A 68 -4.30 12.18 12.75
N LEU A 69 -3.37 11.47 12.11
CA LEU A 69 -3.04 10.08 12.39
C LEU A 69 -1.90 9.90 13.42
N GLY A 70 -1.33 11.00 13.92
CA GLY A 70 -0.27 10.98 14.92
C GLY A 70 1.08 10.50 14.38
N VAL A 71 1.34 10.72 13.10
CA VAL A 71 2.61 10.40 12.43
C VAL A 71 3.26 11.65 11.86
N ASP A 72 4.55 11.59 11.58
CA ASP A 72 5.36 12.68 11.02
C ASP A 72 6.04 12.29 9.70
N GLN A 73 5.64 11.16 9.12
CA GLN A 73 6.16 10.63 7.87
C GLN A 73 5.05 10.07 6.97
N PRO A 74 5.24 10.07 5.63
CA PRO A 74 4.43 9.31 4.70
C PRO A 74 4.48 7.80 4.97
N ASP A 75 3.55 7.06 4.37
CA ASP A 75 3.66 5.61 4.22
C ASP A 75 4.00 5.22 2.77
N TYR A 76 4.23 3.93 2.54
CA TYR A 76 4.28 3.39 1.19
C TYR A 76 3.60 2.02 1.10
N GLY A 77 3.10 1.72 -0.09
CA GLY A 77 2.58 0.42 -0.47
C GLY A 77 3.22 -0.08 -1.76
N ILE A 78 3.08 -1.38 -1.99
CA ILE A 78 3.61 -2.07 -3.16
C ILE A 78 2.51 -2.26 -4.19
N LEU A 79 2.79 -1.86 -5.43
CA LEU A 79 1.88 -2.03 -6.57
C LEU A 79 2.23 -3.30 -7.34
N PHE A 80 1.22 -4.10 -7.64
CA PHE A 80 1.36 -5.34 -8.42
C PHE A 80 0.74 -5.20 -9.81
N HIS A 81 1.24 -5.98 -10.79
CA HIS A 81 0.75 -5.92 -12.17
C HIS A 81 -0.76 -6.23 -12.29
N THR A 82 -1.34 -6.95 -11.33
CA THR A 82 -2.76 -7.30 -11.22
C THR A 82 -3.64 -6.10 -10.83
N MET A 83 -3.04 -5.05 -10.28
CA MET A 83 -3.72 -3.82 -9.85
C MET A 83 -3.84 -2.79 -10.98
N ASP A 84 -3.07 -2.93 -12.06
CA ASP A 84 -3.15 -2.05 -13.22
C ASP A 84 -4.41 -2.34 -14.04
N ARG A 85 -5.32 -1.36 -14.08
CA ARG A 85 -6.57 -1.41 -14.87
C ARG A 85 -6.55 -0.47 -16.08
N SER A 86 -5.41 0.11 -16.42
CA SER A 86 -5.29 1.08 -17.52
C SER A 86 -5.66 0.48 -18.88
N ALA A 87 -5.44 -0.83 -19.08
CA ALA A 87 -5.79 -1.52 -20.33
C ALA A 87 -7.30 -1.76 -20.51
N THR A 88 -8.06 -1.93 -19.42
CA THR A 88 -9.50 -2.23 -19.48
C THR A 88 -10.37 -0.98 -19.33
N GLY A 89 -9.91 0.00 -18.54
CA GLY A 89 -10.65 1.23 -18.24
C GLY A 89 -11.89 1.06 -17.34
N THR A 90 -12.16 -0.17 -16.89
CA THR A 90 -13.29 -0.50 -16.00
C THR A 90 -12.85 -1.50 -14.93
N ILE A 91 -13.40 -1.36 -13.73
CA ILE A 91 -13.22 -2.28 -12.60
C ILE A 91 -14.58 -2.66 -12.02
N SER A 92 -14.77 -3.92 -11.63
CA SER A 92 -16.02 -4.36 -10.99
C SER A 92 -16.00 -4.03 -9.50
N MET A 93 -17.11 -3.49 -8.98
CA MET A 93 -17.27 -3.29 -7.53
C MET A 93 -17.16 -4.59 -6.73
N GLY A 94 -17.50 -5.74 -7.34
CA GLY A 94 -17.37 -7.05 -6.69
C GLY A 94 -15.93 -7.54 -6.54
N GLU A 95 -14.97 -6.92 -7.25
CA GLU A 95 -13.53 -7.20 -7.10
C GLU A 95 -12.89 -6.33 -6.00
N LEU A 96 -13.62 -5.35 -5.45
CA LEU A 96 -13.09 -4.32 -4.58
C LEU A 96 -13.55 -4.50 -3.13
N MET A 97 -12.66 -4.22 -2.18
CA MET A 97 -12.96 -4.23 -0.75
C MET A 97 -13.04 -2.81 -0.21
N GLN A 98 -14.26 -2.39 0.18
CA GLN A 98 -14.53 -1.09 0.78
C GLN A 98 -13.92 0.10 0.00
N PRO A 99 -14.09 0.19 -1.34
CA PRO A 99 -13.26 1.07 -2.16
C PRO A 99 -13.46 2.56 -1.86
N LYS A 100 -12.36 3.30 -1.91
CA LYS A 100 -12.35 4.77 -2.06
C LYS A 100 -11.49 5.13 -3.26
N VAL A 101 -11.62 6.36 -3.75
CA VAL A 101 -10.98 6.79 -5.00
C VAL A 101 -10.24 8.10 -4.77
N GLU A 102 -9.00 8.15 -5.23
CA GLU A 102 -8.10 9.29 -5.10
C GLU A 102 -7.50 9.65 -6.46
N GLY A 103 -7.40 10.94 -6.76
CA GLY A 103 -6.80 11.44 -7.99
C GLY A 103 -5.33 11.81 -7.75
N GLU A 104 -4.42 11.24 -8.52
CA GLU A 104 -2.98 11.35 -8.29
C GLU A 104 -2.17 11.62 -9.56
N LEU A 105 -0.85 11.82 -9.37
CA LEU A 105 0.15 11.80 -10.42
C LEU A 105 1.00 10.54 -10.28
N ALA A 106 1.06 9.73 -11.33
CA ALA A 106 1.97 8.61 -11.43
C ALA A 106 3.26 9.01 -12.17
N PHE A 107 4.40 8.64 -11.60
CA PHE A 107 5.72 8.89 -12.18
C PHE A 107 6.30 7.57 -12.70
N VAL A 108 6.63 7.54 -14.00
CA VAL A 108 7.34 6.41 -14.62
C VAL A 108 8.83 6.73 -14.59
N LEU A 109 9.61 5.88 -13.94
CA LEU A 109 11.06 6.02 -13.87
C LEU A 109 11.71 5.47 -15.14
N GLY A 110 12.60 6.24 -15.77
CA GLY A 110 13.44 5.83 -16.90
C GLY A 110 14.84 5.36 -16.49
N ALA A 111 15.21 5.55 -15.22
CA ALA A 111 16.48 5.13 -14.65
C ALA A 111 16.29 4.66 -13.20
N ASP A 112 17.16 3.75 -12.77
CA ASP A 112 17.16 3.25 -11.40
C ASP A 112 17.59 4.33 -10.40
N LEU A 113 16.92 4.36 -9.25
CA LEU A 113 17.21 5.23 -8.12
C LEU A 113 18.03 4.46 -7.07
N THR A 114 19.36 4.41 -7.23
CA THR A 114 20.24 3.57 -6.40
C THR A 114 20.92 4.30 -5.25
N ASN A 115 20.87 5.63 -5.21
CA ASN A 115 21.48 6.45 -4.15
C ASN A 115 20.50 6.61 -2.98
N ALA A 116 20.96 6.38 -1.75
CA ALA A 116 20.14 6.58 -0.55
C ALA A 116 19.90 8.08 -0.27
N ASP A 117 20.87 8.93 -0.62
CA ASP A 117 20.82 10.38 -0.41
C ASP A 117 20.47 11.11 -1.72
N LEU A 118 19.37 10.71 -2.35
CA LEU A 118 18.88 11.31 -3.59
C LEU A 118 18.49 12.77 -3.41
N THR A 119 19.00 13.62 -4.30
CA THR A 119 18.53 14.99 -4.45
C THR A 119 17.26 15.06 -5.30
N LEU A 120 16.51 16.15 -5.17
CA LEU A 120 15.32 16.38 -5.99
C LEU A 120 15.65 16.47 -7.49
N ASP A 121 16.82 16.99 -7.84
CA ASP A 121 17.23 17.13 -9.25
C ASP A 121 17.61 15.77 -9.86
N GLU A 122 18.26 14.89 -9.10
CA GLU A 122 18.51 13.50 -9.52
C GLU A 122 17.19 12.73 -9.68
N LEU A 123 16.24 12.89 -8.76
CA LEU A 123 14.90 12.29 -8.88
C LEU A 123 14.20 12.78 -10.15
N LYS A 124 14.20 14.08 -10.41
CA LYS A 124 13.59 14.66 -11.63
C LYS A 124 14.25 14.11 -12.90
N ALA A 125 15.57 13.99 -12.90
CA ALA A 125 16.31 13.44 -14.05
C ALA A 125 15.97 11.97 -14.33
N ALA A 126 15.57 11.21 -13.32
CA ALA A 126 15.17 9.81 -13.47
C ALA A 126 13.71 9.62 -13.95
N ILE A 127 12.87 10.66 -13.94
CA ILE A 127 11.48 10.58 -14.39
C ILE A 127 11.43 10.60 -15.92
N ALA A 128 10.94 9.52 -16.53
CA ALA A 128 10.70 9.45 -17.96
C ALA A 128 9.35 10.04 -18.35
N GLU A 129 8.31 9.80 -17.54
CA GLU A 129 6.95 10.25 -17.82
C GLU A 129 6.19 10.60 -16.55
N VAL A 130 5.24 11.54 -16.69
CA VAL A 130 4.24 11.85 -15.67
C VAL A 130 2.86 11.59 -16.26
N ARG A 131 2.02 10.86 -15.53
CA ARG A 131 0.66 10.51 -15.96
C ARG A 131 -0.33 10.91 -14.89
N ALA A 132 -1.53 11.30 -15.31
CA ALA A 132 -2.66 11.34 -14.40
C ALA A 132 -3.03 9.90 -14.02
N SER A 133 -3.29 9.66 -12.75
CA SER A 133 -3.70 8.35 -12.23
C SER A 133 -4.90 8.49 -11.31
N ILE A 134 -5.65 7.40 -11.20
CA ILE A 134 -6.69 7.23 -10.21
C ILE A 134 -6.28 6.04 -9.36
N GLU A 135 -6.07 6.24 -8.07
CA GLU A 135 -5.89 5.15 -7.13
C GLU A 135 -7.27 4.74 -6.58
N VAL A 136 -7.53 3.43 -6.62
CA VAL A 136 -8.70 2.83 -5.97
C VAL A 136 -8.18 2.08 -4.75
N VAL A 137 -8.12 2.77 -3.62
CA VAL A 137 -7.70 2.19 -2.34
C VAL A 137 -8.79 1.28 -1.79
N GLY A 138 -8.39 0.28 -1.01
CA GLY A 138 -9.31 -0.66 -0.39
C GLY A 138 -8.75 -1.20 0.92
N SER A 139 -9.61 -1.39 1.91
CA SER A 139 -9.17 -1.89 3.22
C SER A 139 -9.62 -3.32 3.46
N ARG A 140 -8.70 -4.15 3.96
CA ARG A 140 -9.00 -5.47 4.52
C ARG A 140 -9.39 -5.39 6.00
N ILE A 141 -9.25 -4.22 6.63
CA ILE A 141 -9.68 -3.97 8.02
C ILE A 141 -11.14 -3.50 8.06
N GLU A 142 -11.92 -4.07 8.97
CA GLU A 142 -13.35 -3.81 9.08
C GLU A 142 -13.68 -2.32 9.26
N GLY A 143 -14.60 -1.81 8.43
CA GLY A 143 -15.18 -0.48 8.56
C GLY A 143 -14.19 0.67 8.42
N TRP A 144 -13.04 0.47 7.76
CA TRP A 144 -11.94 1.46 7.75
C TRP A 144 -11.53 1.90 9.16
N ASN A 145 -11.69 1.02 10.16
CA ASN A 145 -11.28 1.28 11.53
C ASN A 145 -9.76 1.10 11.62
N ILE A 146 -9.01 2.02 11.02
CA ILE A 146 -7.55 1.93 10.80
C ILE A 146 -6.79 2.99 11.59
N ARG A 147 -5.56 2.66 11.96
CA ARG A 147 -4.48 3.59 12.27
C ARG A 147 -3.34 3.37 11.29
N ILE A 148 -2.26 4.12 11.45
CA ILE A 148 -1.08 4.01 10.60
C ILE A 148 -0.59 2.57 10.47
N SER A 149 -0.46 1.84 11.59
CA SER A 149 0.12 0.50 11.57
C SER A 149 -0.77 -0.51 10.84
N ASP A 150 -2.10 -0.40 10.96
CA ASP A 150 -3.02 -1.23 10.17
C ASP A 150 -2.92 -0.91 8.68
N THR A 151 -2.82 0.38 8.35
CA THR A 151 -2.71 0.86 6.96
C THR A 151 -1.44 0.32 6.32
N ILE A 152 -0.29 0.51 6.99
CA ILE A 152 1.01 0.02 6.53
C ILE A 152 0.99 -1.49 6.34
N ALA A 153 0.55 -2.24 7.35
CA ALA A 153 0.51 -3.70 7.29
C ALA A 153 -0.40 -4.19 6.15
N ASP A 154 -1.52 -3.51 5.94
CA ASP A 154 -2.45 -3.75 4.83
C ASP A 154 -1.97 -3.15 3.49
N ASN A 155 -0.65 -3.09 3.26
CA ASN A 155 -0.02 -2.58 2.03
C ASN A 155 -0.44 -1.14 1.65
N ALA A 156 -0.60 -0.30 2.67
CA ALA A 156 -1.12 1.06 2.54
C ALA A 156 -2.52 1.13 1.90
N SER A 157 -3.37 0.14 2.20
CA SER A 157 -4.76 -0.02 1.72
C SER A 157 -4.90 -0.23 0.21
#